data_AF-A0A3B8NYW2-F1
#
_entry.id   AF-A0A3B8NYW2-F1
#
_cell.length_a   1.000
_cell.length_b   1.000
_cell.length_c   1.000
_cell.angle_alpha   90.00
_cell.angle_beta   90.00
_cell.angle_gamma   90.00
#
_symmetry.space_group_name_H-M   'P 1'
#
loop_
_entity.id
_entity.type
_entity.pdbx_description
1 polymer ?
#
loop_
_entity_poly.entity_id
_entity_poly.type
_entity_poly.pdbx_seq_one_letter_code
_entity_poly.pdbx_strand_id
1 'polypeptide(L)'
;MTDFERQEMATLPPKYRPLNAWEYFGYTLLFSIPIVGFICMIVFAFNDSNINRRSFARSYFCSLLLVAIFAGIALATGLLGSLMAFGSLY
;
A
#
# COMPACT_ATOMS: atom_id res chain seq x y z
N MET A 1 9.20 -22.35 -1.15
CA MET A 1 10.62 -21.98 -1.03
C MET A 1 11.44 -23.21 -0.68
N THR A 2 12.05 -23.79 -1.70
CA THR A 2 12.97 -24.92 -1.64
C THR A 2 14.31 -24.51 -1.04
N ASP A 3 15.13 -25.47 -0.62
CA ASP A 3 16.42 -25.16 -0.01
C ASP A 3 17.44 -24.62 -1.02
N PHE A 4 17.34 -25.04 -2.29
CA PHE A 4 18.15 -24.50 -3.38
C PHE A 4 17.90 -22.99 -3.59
N GLU A 5 16.62 -22.58 -3.65
CA GLU A 5 16.26 -21.16 -3.77
C GLU A 5 16.77 -20.31 -2.59
N ARG A 6 16.80 -20.89 -1.37
CA ARG A 6 17.34 -20.20 -0.19
C ARG A 6 18.85 -19.99 -0.30
N GLN A 7 19.56 -20.97 -0.82
CA GLN A 7 21.01 -20.88 -1.05
C GLN A 7 21.31 -19.82 -2.10
N GLU A 8 20.58 -19.81 -3.22
CA GLU A 8 20.72 -18.79 -4.25
C GLU A 8 20.44 -17.39 -3.68
N MET A 9 19.34 -17.22 -2.95
CA MET A 9 19.00 -15.95 -2.32
C MET A 9 20.02 -15.47 -1.29
N ALA A 10 20.73 -16.40 -0.62
CA ALA A 10 21.78 -16.07 0.33
C ALA A 10 23.04 -15.50 -0.35
N THR A 11 23.24 -15.77 -1.64
CA THR A 11 24.37 -15.22 -2.42
C THR A 11 24.07 -13.83 -3.00
N LEU A 12 22.80 -13.41 -3.03
CA LEU A 12 22.40 -12.12 -3.60
C LEU A 12 22.87 -10.95 -2.73
N PRO A 13 23.23 -9.80 -3.34
CA PRO A 13 23.48 -8.59 -2.58
C PRO A 13 22.25 -8.18 -1.76
N PRO A 14 22.41 -7.58 -0.56
CA PRO A 14 21.29 -7.22 0.32
C PRO A 14 20.20 -6.38 -0.35
N LYS A 15 20.58 -5.55 -1.33
CA LYS A 15 19.69 -4.69 -2.11
C LYS A 15 18.65 -5.47 -2.93
N TYR A 16 19.00 -6.67 -3.39
CA TYR A 16 18.17 -7.51 -4.24
C TYR A 16 17.55 -8.69 -3.50
N ARG A 17 17.75 -8.76 -2.17
CA ARG A 17 17.16 -9.81 -1.36
C ARG A 17 15.62 -9.79 -1.50
N PRO A 18 15.01 -10.90 -1.94
CA PRO A 18 13.56 -11.02 -2.00
C PRO A 18 12.92 -10.87 -0.63
N LEU A 19 11.69 -10.37 -0.62
CA LEU A 19 10.87 -10.31 0.58
C LEU A 19 10.16 -11.65 0.77
N ASN A 20 10.12 -12.14 2.01
CA ASN A 20 9.34 -13.30 2.36
C ASN A 20 7.84 -12.94 2.48
N ALA A 21 6.97 -13.95 2.38
CA ALA A 21 5.52 -13.79 2.53
C ALA A 21 5.13 -13.12 3.87
N TRP A 22 5.82 -13.47 4.96
CA TRP A 22 5.57 -12.84 6.27
C TRP A 22 5.98 -11.38 6.32
N GLU A 23 7.04 -11.00 5.60
CA GLU A 23 7.46 -9.60 5.51
C GLU A 23 6.42 -8.79 4.73
N TYR A 24 5.92 -9.32 3.61
CA TYR A 24 4.80 -8.70 2.89
C TYR A 24 3.57 -8.52 3.77
N PHE A 25 3.20 -9.55 4.53
CA PHE A 25 2.09 -9.47 5.47
C PHE A 25 2.32 -8.40 6.55
N GLY A 26 3.50 -8.41 7.17
CA GLY A 26 3.88 -7.43 8.20
C GLY A 26 3.90 -5.99 7.68
N TYR A 27 4.44 -5.76 6.47
CA TYR A 27 4.41 -4.44 5.85
C TYR A 27 2.99 -4.03 5.46
N THR A 28 2.17 -4.95 4.97
CA THR A 28 0.74 -4.67 4.68
C THR A 28 0.01 -4.22 5.94
N LEU A 29 0.22 -4.91 7.06
CA LEU A 29 -0.36 -4.55 8.34
C LEU A 29 0.19 -3.21 8.85
N LEU A 30 1.50 -2.99 8.78
CA LEU A 30 2.13 -1.72 9.15
C LEU A 30 1.55 -0.56 8.35
N PHE A 31 1.44 -0.70 7.03
CA PHE A 31 0.95 0.32 6.12
C PHE A 31 -0.55 0.59 6.25
N SER A 32 -1.32 -0.35 6.81
CA SER A 32 -2.73 -0.13 7.12
C SER A 32 -2.95 0.86 8.28
N ILE A 33 -1.92 1.09 9.10
CA ILE A 33 -2.00 2.05 10.21
C ILE A 33 -1.90 3.48 9.64
N PRO A 34 -2.88 4.36 9.89
CA PRO A 34 -3.01 5.61 9.14
C PRO A 34 -1.84 6.58 9.33
N ILE A 35 -1.38 6.83 10.55
CA ILE A 35 -0.30 7.81 10.79
C ILE A 35 1.07 7.15 10.68
N VAL A 36 1.33 6.13 11.50
CA VAL A 36 2.63 5.46 11.57
C VAL A 36 2.93 4.73 10.26
N GLY A 37 1.96 3.99 9.73
CA GLY A 37 2.10 3.27 8.47
C GLY A 37 2.37 4.19 7.29
N PHE A 38 1.69 5.34 7.23
CA PHE A 38 1.92 6.33 6.17
C PHE A 38 3.32 6.92 6.20
N ILE A 39 3.82 7.30 7.38
CA ILE A 39 5.20 7.80 7.54
C ILE A 39 6.21 6.71 7.13
N CYS A 40 6.07 5.49 7.65
CA CYS A 40 6.95 4.37 7.31
C CYS A 40 6.92 4.05 5.80
N MET A 41 5.74 4.12 5.18
CA MET A 41 5.56 3.89 3.75
C MET A 41 6.31 4.92 2.91
N ILE A 42 6.21 6.20 3.24
CA ILE A 42 6.97 7.26 2.56
C ILE A 42 8.47 7.01 2.73
N VAL A 43 8.94 6.76 3.95
CA VAL A 43 10.35 6.46 4.22
C VAL A 43 10.82 5.28 3.37
N PHE A 44 10.06 4.18 3.32
CA PHE A 44 10.42 3.00 2.54
C PHE A 44 10.30 3.19 1.03
N ALA A 45 9.43 4.09 0.55
CA ALA A 45 9.29 4.43 -0.87
C ALA A 45 10.50 5.20 -1.43
N PHE A 46 11.24 5.90 -0.57
CA PHE A 46 12.46 6.65 -0.93
C PHE A 46 13.76 5.96 -0.47
N ASN A 47 13.67 4.88 0.28
CA ASN A 47 14.85 4.16 0.77
C ASN A 47 15.39 3.17 -0.27
N ASP A 48 16.68 3.24 -0.59
CA ASP A 48 17.34 2.39 -1.60
C ASP A 48 18.00 1.11 -1.04
N SER A 49 17.77 0.78 0.24
CA SER A 49 18.41 -0.38 0.87
C SER A 49 17.87 -1.73 0.36
N ASN A 50 16.63 -1.78 -0.12
CA ASN A 50 16.05 -2.98 -0.73
C ASN A 50 15.04 -2.57 -1.80
N ILE A 51 15.30 -3.00 -3.04
CA ILE A 51 14.49 -2.60 -4.21
C ILE A 51 13.06 -3.13 -4.14
N ASN A 52 12.88 -4.33 -3.58
CA ASN A 52 11.59 -5.01 -3.52
C ASN A 52 10.68 -4.40 -2.44
N ARG A 53 11.26 -3.96 -1.31
CA ARG A 53 10.52 -3.20 -0.30
C ARG A 53 10.10 -1.82 -0.81
N ARG A 54 11.00 -1.16 -1.55
CA ARG A 54 10.74 0.14 -2.15
C ARG A 54 9.63 0.09 -3.21
N SER A 55 9.66 -0.91 -4.11
CA SER A 55 8.59 -1.10 -5.08
C SER A 55 7.26 -1.40 -4.40
N PHE A 56 7.27 -2.25 -3.36
CA PHE A 56 6.08 -2.57 -2.58
C PHE A 56 5.47 -1.34 -1.87
N ALA A 57 6.28 -0.51 -1.23
CA ALA A 57 5.81 0.72 -0.58
C ALA A 57 5.17 1.70 -1.60
N ARG A 58 5.74 1.81 -2.79
CA ARG A 58 5.21 2.66 -3.89
C ARG A 58 3.90 2.13 -4.45
N SER A 59 3.79 0.82 -4.69
CA SER A 59 2.52 0.24 -5.15
C SER A 59 1.42 0.39 -4.11
N TYR A 60 1.76 0.25 -2.82
CA TYR A 60 0.80 0.46 -1.74
C TYR A 60 0.33 1.92 -1.69
N PHE A 61 1.24 2.88 -1.81
CA PHE A 61 0.88 4.30 -1.91
C PHE A 61 -0.05 4.58 -3.10
N CYS A 62 0.25 4.05 -4.28
CA CYS A 62 -0.63 4.16 -5.44
C CYS A 62 -2.00 3.53 -5.19
N SER A 63 -2.08 2.38 -4.50
CA SER A 63 -3.36 1.76 -4.16
C SER A 63 -4.19 2.60 -3.19
N LEU A 64 -3.58 3.26 -2.21
CA LEU A 64 -4.27 4.20 -1.32
C LEU A 64 -4.84 5.39 -2.10
N LEU A 65 -4.09 5.90 -3.08
CA LEU A 65 -4.55 6.98 -3.96
C LEU A 65 -5.77 6.53 -4.76
N LEU A 66 -5.75 5.33 -5.34
CA LEU A 66 -6.91 4.78 -6.05
C LEU A 66 -8.13 4.63 -5.14
N VAL A 67 -7.95 4.10 -3.93
CA VAL A 67 -9.04 3.98 -2.94
C VAL A 67 -9.61 5.36 -2.58
N ALA A 68 -8.74 6.37 -2.39
CA ALA A 68 -9.18 7.73 -2.10
C ALA A 68 -10.00 8.34 -3.25
N ILE A 69 -9.62 8.09 -4.51
CA ILE A 69 -10.40 8.53 -5.69
C ILE A 69 -11.78 7.87 -5.69
N PHE A 70 -11.85 6.55 -5.55
CA PHE A 70 -13.13 5.84 -5.54
C PHE A 70 -14.02 6.25 -4.36
N ALA A 71 -13.44 6.43 -3.18
CA ALA A 71 -14.16 6.95 -2.02
C ALA A 71 -14.69 8.37 -2.26
N GLY A 72 -13.89 9.25 -2.86
CA GLY A 72 -14.31 10.60 -3.23
C GLY A 72 -15.49 10.62 -4.21
N ILE A 73 -15.45 9.76 -5.23
CA ILE A 73 -16.56 9.60 -6.19
C ILE A 73 -17.82 9.10 -5.48
N ALA A 74 -17.71 8.05 -4.66
CA ALA A 74 -18.84 7.47 -3.93
C ALA A 74 -19.48 8.47 -2.95
N LEU A 75 -18.67 9.27 -2.25
CA LEU A 75 -19.15 10.32 -1.36
C LEU A 75 -19.84 11.44 -2.14
N ALA A 76 -19.28 11.87 -3.28
CA ALA A 76 -19.88 12.91 -4.12
C ALA A 76 -21.24 12.49 -4.68
N THR A 77 -21.36 11.26 -5.21
CA THR A 77 -22.63 10.76 -5.73
C THR A 77 -23.66 10.53 -4.64
N GLY A 78 -23.25 10.00 -3.48
CA GLY A 78 -24.14 9.81 -2.32
C GLY A 78 -24.65 11.13 -1.75
N LEU A 79 -23.79 12.15 -1.66
CA LEU A 79 -24.15 13.49 -1.19
C LEU A 79 -25.12 14.17 -2.17
N LEU A 80 -24.84 14.11 -3.48
CA LEU A 80 -25.73 14.65 -4.51
C LEU A 80 -27.10 13.98 -4.49
N GLY A 81 -27.17 12.65 -4.38
CA GLY A 81 -28.43 11.92 -4.26
C GLY A 81 -29.23 12.32 -3.02
N SER A 82 -28.55 12.50 -1.87
CA SER A 82 -29.19 12.94 -0.62
C SER A 82 -29.75 14.35 -0.71
N LEU A 83 -29.04 15.28 -1.37
CA LEU A 83 -29.49 16.65 -1.63
C LEU A 83 -30.71 16.71 -2.55
N MET A 84 -30.73 15.90 -3.61
CA MET A 84 -31.89 15.81 -4.52
C MET A 84 -33.11 15.21 -3.83
N ALA A 85 -32.91 14.18 -2.99
CA ALA A 85 -33.99 13.58 -2.21
C ALA A 85 -34.58 14.57 -1.19
N PHE A 86 -33.74 15.33 -0.48
CA PHE A 86 -34.19 16.41 0.39
C PHE A 86 -34.96 17.46 -0.43
N GLY A 87 -34.40 17.86 -1.58
CA GLY A 87 -35.00 18.77 -2.57
C GLY A 87 -36.43 18.46 -3.01
N SER A 88 -36.81 17.19 -2.97
CA SER A 88 -38.13 16.69 -3.40
C SER A 88 -39.18 16.69 -2.29
N LEU A 89 -38.81 16.96 -1.04
CA LEU A 89 -39.68 16.87 0.14
C LEU A 89 -40.30 18.22 0.55
N TYR A 90 -39.97 19.30 -0.17
CA TYR A 90 -40.48 20.66 0.03
C TYR A 90 -40.75 21.32 -1.32
#